data_AF-A0A7S1TZV6-F1
#
_entry.id   AF-A0A7S1TZV6-F1
#
_cell.length_a   1.000
_cell.length_b   1.000
_cell.length_c   1.000
_cell.angle_alpha   90.00
_cell.angle_beta   90.00
_cell.angle_gamma   90.00
#
_symmetry.space_group_name_H-M   'P 1'
#
loop_
_entity.id
_entity.type
_entity.pdbx_description
1 polymer ?
#
loop_
_entity_poly.entity_id
_entity_poly.type
_entity_poly.pdbx_seq_one_letter_code
_entity_poly.pdbx_strand_id
1 'polypeptide(L)'
;PLATPNPPTEPDPNPNPKPSRKRGDKACPLCFGSRLNSMKDGWDPAWGVSNDVLGWVKAQGRVRGLSLVDFNFPQHLGGLEEDAVRAALAEANLKAGAVCMRYTKEHQRGAFTNPDEELRRKAIDLTLEGCRWAEALGAEELVVWSAFDGYDYNLQADYDAMWKRVVSAFQEICDEHPGLRISLEYKPTDENTRFFAVPSTGAALLLAMEVNRPNFGLTLDVGHCIMSGENPAQSAAMVASKGKLFGMQLNDGHSRLAAEDGMMFGSVHRTMALELMLWLRRADYKGHLYFDTFPRNEDPVAEAEYNIRAAKALWAKAGRLEAAGVQDKVLAKHDALASLELLDKMERPLSAELNPRPKRKSKAKHKGKPKGKPKGKPKGKPKGK
;
A
#
# COMPACT_ATOMS: atom_id res chain seq x y z
N PRO A 1 -25.86 4.51 49.66
CA PRO A 1 -26.82 3.80 48.79
C PRO A 1 -27.23 4.69 47.60
N LEU A 2 -26.47 4.63 46.51
CA LEU A 2 -26.87 5.07 45.18
C LEU A 2 -26.20 4.11 44.21
N ALA A 3 -27.02 3.30 43.54
CA ALA A 3 -26.61 2.30 42.57
C ALA A 3 -26.30 3.00 41.23
N THR A 4 -25.12 2.75 40.69
CA THR A 4 -24.79 3.07 39.30
C THR A 4 -25.35 1.95 38.39
N PRO A 5 -26.02 2.28 37.28
CA PRO A 5 -26.51 1.27 36.34
C PRO A 5 -25.34 0.62 35.59
N ASN A 6 -25.44 -0.68 35.31
CA ASN A 6 -24.49 -1.41 34.48
C ASN A 6 -24.38 -0.79 33.08
N PRO A 7 -23.20 -0.76 32.45
CA PRO A 7 -23.06 -0.34 31.07
C PRO A 7 -23.80 -1.32 30.14
N PRO A 8 -24.33 -0.84 28.99
CA PRO A 8 -24.94 -1.71 28.00
C PRO A 8 -23.92 -2.71 27.48
N THR A 9 -24.36 -3.96 27.35
CA THR A 9 -23.62 -5.04 26.69
C THR A 9 -23.21 -4.61 25.28
N GLU A 10 -21.91 -4.49 25.04
CA GLU A 10 -21.38 -4.30 23.68
C GLU A 10 -21.89 -5.43 22.76
N PRO A 11 -22.33 -5.12 21.53
CA PRO A 11 -22.56 -6.16 20.54
C PRO A 11 -21.21 -6.80 20.18
N ASP A 12 -21.23 -8.14 20.12
CA ASP A 12 -20.14 -9.02 19.68
C ASP A 12 -19.30 -8.37 18.55
N PRO A 13 -17.99 -8.11 18.75
CA PRO A 13 -17.13 -7.59 17.71
C PRO A 13 -16.90 -8.68 16.67
N ASN A 14 -17.83 -8.76 15.71
CA ASN A 14 -17.76 -9.37 14.40
C ASN A 14 -16.71 -10.51 14.29
N PRO A 15 -17.12 -11.79 14.34
CA PRO A 15 -16.19 -12.90 14.18
C PRO A 15 -15.63 -12.82 12.77
N ASN A 16 -14.39 -12.35 12.69
CA ASN A 16 -13.50 -12.33 11.53
C ASN A 16 -13.97 -13.37 10.49
N PRO A 17 -14.48 -12.98 9.31
CA PRO A 17 -15.10 -13.91 8.39
C PRO A 17 -14.06 -14.99 8.04
N LYS A 18 -14.38 -16.24 8.40
CA LYS A 18 -13.51 -17.39 8.09
C LYS A 18 -13.17 -17.31 6.60
N PRO A 19 -11.88 -17.21 6.21
CA PRO A 19 -11.52 -17.06 4.81
C PRO A 19 -12.07 -18.25 4.04
N SER A 20 -12.90 -17.97 3.02
CA SER A 20 -13.53 -18.99 2.20
C SER A 20 -12.44 -19.86 1.55
N ARG A 21 -12.33 -21.13 1.94
CA ARG A 21 -11.32 -22.12 1.50
C ARG A 21 -11.32 -22.44 -0.02
N LYS A 22 -12.05 -21.70 -0.87
CA LYS A 22 -12.24 -21.99 -2.31
C LYS A 22 -11.68 -20.92 -3.27
N ARG A 23 -10.80 -20.01 -2.82
CA ARG A 23 -10.16 -19.02 -3.70
C ARG A 23 -8.80 -19.54 -4.17
N GLY A 24 -8.79 -20.46 -5.13
CA GLY A 24 -7.56 -20.91 -5.81
C GLY A 24 -6.90 -19.81 -6.66
N ASP A 25 -6.13 -20.22 -7.67
CA ASP A 25 -5.32 -19.43 -8.65
C ASP A 25 -6.15 -18.47 -9.55
N LYS A 26 -7.20 -17.83 -9.00
CA LYS A 26 -8.05 -16.88 -9.73
C LYS A 26 -7.23 -15.67 -10.17
N ALA A 27 -7.47 -15.25 -11.41
CA ALA A 27 -6.96 -14.00 -11.96
C ALA A 27 -7.20 -12.82 -11.01
N CYS A 28 -6.30 -11.83 -11.01
CA CYS A 28 -6.47 -10.63 -10.20
C CYS A 28 -7.73 -9.88 -10.65
N PRO A 29 -8.72 -9.68 -9.76
CA PRO A 29 -9.97 -9.01 -10.11
C PRO A 29 -9.87 -7.48 -10.04
N LEU A 30 -8.75 -6.95 -9.54
CA LEU A 30 -8.59 -5.53 -9.24
C LEU A 30 -8.29 -4.72 -10.51
N CYS A 31 -8.79 -3.49 -10.53
CA CYS A 31 -8.45 -2.49 -11.52
C CYS A 31 -7.11 -1.85 -11.21
N PHE A 32 -6.46 -1.33 -12.25
CA PHE A 32 -5.14 -0.70 -12.15
C PHE A 32 -5.18 0.74 -12.65
N GLY A 33 -4.61 1.63 -11.85
CA GLY A 33 -4.27 3.01 -12.22
C GLY A 33 -2.75 3.20 -12.18
N SER A 34 -2.25 4.26 -12.81
CA SER A 34 -0.83 4.61 -12.82
C SER A 34 -0.70 6.12 -12.88
N ARG A 35 0.42 6.63 -12.36
CA ARG A 35 0.71 8.05 -12.27
C ARG A 35 0.68 8.76 -13.62
N LEU A 36 -0.26 9.70 -13.78
CA LEU A 36 -0.40 10.47 -15.02
C LEU A 36 0.83 11.34 -15.32
N ASN A 37 1.48 11.87 -14.27
CA ASN A 37 2.72 12.64 -14.40
C ASN A 37 3.87 11.84 -15.03
N SER A 38 3.85 10.51 -14.98
CA SER A 38 4.83 9.67 -15.68
C SER A 38 4.78 9.88 -17.20
N MET A 39 3.58 10.15 -17.75
CA MET A 39 3.43 10.46 -19.18
C MET A 39 3.87 11.88 -19.54
N LYS A 40 3.86 12.81 -18.57
CA LYS A 40 4.45 14.15 -18.72
C LYS A 40 5.97 14.06 -18.73
N ASP A 41 6.53 13.39 -17.73
CA ASP A 41 7.98 13.36 -17.50
C ASP A 41 8.70 12.53 -18.58
N GLY A 42 8.06 11.46 -19.06
CA GLY A 42 8.55 10.61 -20.15
C GLY A 42 7.84 10.84 -21.49
N TRP A 43 7.28 12.02 -21.75
CA TRP A 43 6.51 12.29 -22.97
C TRP A 43 7.33 12.05 -24.25
N ASP A 44 6.74 11.32 -25.21
CA ASP A 44 7.34 11.03 -26.50
C ASP A 44 6.48 11.57 -27.67
N PRO A 45 7.02 12.42 -28.57
CA PRO A 45 6.29 12.90 -29.75
C PRO A 45 5.83 11.76 -30.68
N ALA A 46 6.50 10.60 -30.67
CA ALA A 46 6.10 9.43 -31.45
C ALA A 46 4.73 8.86 -31.04
N TRP A 47 4.22 9.24 -29.86
CA TRP A 47 2.86 8.87 -29.46
C TRP A 47 1.79 9.58 -30.30
N GLY A 48 2.10 10.70 -30.97
CA GLY A 48 1.12 11.42 -31.79
C GLY A 48 -0.04 12.03 -30.97
N VAL A 49 0.23 12.38 -29.71
CA VAL A 49 -0.71 13.07 -28.81
C VAL A 49 -0.10 14.39 -28.35
N SER A 50 -0.94 15.34 -27.90
CA SER A 50 -0.47 16.60 -27.33
C SER A 50 0.37 16.37 -26.07
N ASN A 51 1.25 17.33 -25.74
CA ASN A 51 1.99 17.34 -24.48
C ASN A 51 1.25 18.18 -23.43
N ASP A 52 0.03 17.76 -23.11
CA ASP A 52 -0.84 18.33 -22.10
C ASP A 52 -1.63 17.21 -21.40
N VAL A 53 -2.42 17.55 -20.38
CA VAL A 53 -3.15 16.56 -19.56
C VAL A 53 -4.01 15.63 -20.40
N LEU A 54 -4.74 16.16 -21.39
CA LEU A 54 -5.61 15.33 -22.22
C LEU A 54 -4.79 14.41 -23.12
N GLY A 55 -3.67 14.90 -23.67
CA GLY A 55 -2.72 14.09 -24.41
C GLY A 55 -2.06 13.00 -23.55
N TRP A 56 -1.73 13.29 -22.29
CA TRP A 56 -1.21 12.32 -21.33
C TRP A 56 -2.22 11.23 -20.98
N VAL A 57 -3.51 11.58 -20.84
CA VAL A 57 -4.60 10.58 -20.67
C VAL A 57 -4.66 9.65 -21.88
N LYS A 58 -4.61 10.22 -23.09
CA LYS A 58 -4.56 9.42 -24.33
C LYS A 58 -3.30 8.55 -24.37
N ALA A 59 -2.14 9.05 -23.94
CA ALA A 59 -0.90 8.28 -23.84
C ALA A 59 -1.06 7.07 -22.90
N GLN A 60 -1.65 7.24 -21.72
CA GLN A 60 -1.94 6.14 -20.79
C GLN A 60 -2.83 5.04 -21.39
N GLY A 61 -3.71 5.38 -22.34
CA GLY A 61 -4.51 4.38 -23.08
C GLY A 61 -3.69 3.34 -23.85
N ARG A 62 -2.37 3.55 -24.03
CA ARG A 62 -1.44 2.59 -24.64
C ARG A 62 -1.02 1.48 -23.67
N VAL A 63 -1.13 1.70 -22.36
CA VAL A 63 -0.69 0.77 -21.32
C VAL A 63 -1.62 -0.44 -21.29
N ARG A 64 -1.14 -1.62 -21.68
CA ARG A 64 -1.98 -2.82 -21.68
C ARG A 64 -2.35 -3.25 -20.26
N GLY A 65 -3.67 -3.31 -20.03
CA GLY A 65 -4.25 -3.76 -18.77
C GLY A 65 -4.43 -2.68 -17.71
N LEU A 66 -4.12 -1.42 -18.05
CA LEU A 66 -4.53 -0.25 -17.29
C LEU A 66 -6.02 0.01 -17.57
N SER A 67 -6.74 0.48 -16.56
CA SER A 67 -8.18 0.76 -16.68
C SER A 67 -8.60 2.09 -16.06
N LEU A 68 -7.75 2.67 -15.21
CA LEU A 68 -8.05 3.86 -14.43
C LEU A 68 -6.97 4.94 -14.62
N VAL A 69 -7.39 6.19 -14.50
CA VAL A 69 -6.53 7.37 -14.35
C VAL A 69 -6.86 8.02 -13.01
N ASP A 70 -5.85 8.25 -12.19
CA ASP A 70 -5.98 9.08 -11.00
C ASP A 70 -5.44 10.48 -11.33
N PHE A 71 -6.26 11.50 -11.09
CA PHE A 71 -5.94 12.88 -11.46
C PHE A 71 -5.48 13.67 -10.24
N ASN A 72 -4.40 14.42 -10.37
CA ASN A 72 -4.01 15.39 -9.35
C ASN A 72 -4.84 16.68 -9.51
N PHE A 73 -5.49 17.14 -8.45
CA PHE A 73 -6.23 18.40 -8.44
C PHE A 73 -5.53 19.45 -7.56
N PRO A 74 -5.33 20.70 -8.03
CA PRO A 74 -5.76 21.27 -9.30
C PRO A 74 -4.78 21.05 -10.47
N GLN A 75 -3.63 20.39 -10.24
CA GLN A 75 -2.54 20.29 -11.22
C GLN A 75 -2.96 19.79 -12.62
N HIS A 76 -3.89 18.84 -12.69
CA HIS A 76 -4.34 18.24 -13.95
C HIS A 76 -5.67 18.80 -14.44
N LEU A 77 -6.61 19.05 -13.54
CA LEU A 77 -7.99 19.41 -13.93
C LEU A 77 -8.27 20.91 -13.84
N GLY A 78 -7.44 21.68 -13.13
CA GLY A 78 -7.61 23.12 -12.98
C GLY A 78 -7.58 23.82 -14.33
N GLY A 79 -8.67 24.51 -14.67
CA GLY A 79 -8.82 25.22 -15.95
C GLY A 79 -9.19 24.32 -17.15
N LEU A 80 -9.48 23.04 -16.93
CA LEU A 80 -10.06 22.18 -17.95
C LEU A 80 -11.58 22.13 -17.82
N GLU A 81 -12.24 21.84 -18.94
CA GLU A 81 -13.68 21.57 -18.99
C GLU A 81 -13.95 20.08 -18.75
N GLU A 82 -14.98 19.77 -17.95
CA GLU A 82 -15.37 18.39 -17.61
C GLU A 82 -15.56 17.52 -18.85
N ASP A 83 -16.29 18.02 -19.85
CA ASP A 83 -16.58 17.30 -21.10
C ASP A 83 -15.32 16.92 -21.86
N ALA A 84 -14.30 17.78 -21.85
CA ALA A 84 -13.04 17.50 -22.52
C ALA A 84 -12.27 16.37 -21.83
N VAL A 85 -12.28 16.33 -20.49
CA VAL A 85 -11.66 15.26 -19.69
C VAL A 85 -12.39 13.93 -19.92
N ARG A 86 -13.73 13.94 -19.88
CA ARG A 86 -14.55 12.75 -20.16
C ARG A 86 -14.32 12.21 -21.57
N ALA A 87 -14.23 13.09 -22.57
CA ALA A 87 -13.95 12.69 -23.94
C ALA A 87 -12.57 12.03 -24.07
N ALA A 88 -11.54 12.59 -23.43
CA ALA A 88 -10.19 12.01 -23.45
C ALA A 88 -10.14 10.62 -22.77
N LEU A 89 -10.82 10.46 -21.63
CA LEU A 89 -10.96 9.16 -20.95
C LEU A 89 -11.66 8.12 -21.84
N ALA A 90 -12.77 8.51 -22.49
CA ALA A 90 -13.52 7.63 -23.38
C ALA A 90 -12.71 7.21 -24.61
N GLU A 91 -11.98 8.14 -25.25
CA GLU A 91 -11.09 7.84 -26.38
C GLU A 91 -9.95 6.89 -25.98
N ALA A 92 -9.42 7.05 -24.77
CA ALA A 92 -8.38 6.18 -24.22
C ALA A 92 -8.92 4.83 -23.69
N ASN A 93 -10.24 4.62 -23.66
CA ASN A 93 -10.91 3.50 -23.00
C ASN A 93 -10.48 3.33 -21.52
N LEU A 94 -10.38 4.45 -20.81
CA LEU A 94 -10.05 4.55 -19.39
C LEU A 94 -11.21 5.19 -18.62
N LYS A 95 -11.19 5.04 -17.29
CA LYS A 95 -12.11 5.74 -16.37
C LYS A 95 -11.31 6.54 -15.34
N ALA A 96 -11.93 7.51 -14.70
CA ALA A 96 -11.33 8.13 -13.52
C ALA A 96 -11.38 7.14 -12.35
N GLY A 97 -10.24 6.91 -11.69
CA GLY A 97 -10.16 6.09 -10.48
C GLY A 97 -10.35 6.96 -9.24
N ALA A 98 -9.43 7.91 -9.05
CA ALA A 98 -9.45 8.87 -7.97
C ALA A 98 -9.10 10.31 -8.40
N VAL A 99 -9.44 11.27 -7.55
CA VAL A 99 -8.89 12.64 -7.59
C VAL A 99 -8.00 12.85 -6.38
N CYS A 100 -6.73 13.16 -6.60
CA CYS A 100 -5.69 13.29 -5.59
C CYS A 100 -5.35 14.78 -5.35
N MET A 101 -5.51 15.26 -4.13
CA MET A 101 -5.28 16.67 -3.80
C MET A 101 -3.81 17.03 -3.86
N ARG A 102 -3.52 18.22 -4.40
CA ARG A 102 -2.21 18.86 -4.44
C ARG A 102 -2.36 20.31 -3.99
N TYR A 103 -1.86 20.59 -2.79
CA TYR A 103 -1.81 21.95 -2.27
C TYR A 103 -0.62 22.71 -2.87
N THR A 104 -0.73 24.03 -2.95
CA THR A 104 0.34 24.90 -3.47
C THR A 104 1.16 25.51 -2.33
N LYS A 105 2.25 26.22 -2.67
CA LYS A 105 3.12 26.92 -1.70
C LYS A 105 2.39 27.94 -0.80
N GLU A 106 1.19 28.39 -1.17
CA GLU A 106 0.35 29.20 -0.27
C GLU A 106 0.09 28.49 1.07
N HIS A 107 0.07 27.16 1.05
CA HIS A 107 -0.20 26.30 2.19
C HIS A 107 1.06 25.81 2.90
N GLN A 108 2.25 26.34 2.58
CA GLN A 108 3.54 25.86 3.14
C GLN A 108 3.67 25.91 4.66
N ARG A 109 2.73 26.58 5.36
CA ARG A 109 2.64 26.65 6.83
C ARG A 109 1.51 25.79 7.42
N GLY A 110 1.02 24.82 6.64
CA GLY A 110 -0.19 24.06 6.91
C GLY A 110 -1.29 24.38 5.90
N ALA A 111 -1.93 23.33 5.40
CA ALA A 111 -3.21 23.38 4.72
C ALA A 111 -4.32 23.36 5.78
N PHE A 112 -4.75 22.18 6.22
CA PHE A 112 -5.76 22.05 7.28
C PHE A 112 -5.20 22.42 8.65
N THR A 113 -3.89 22.32 8.86
CA THR A 113 -3.29 22.58 10.18
C THR A 113 -2.98 24.05 10.45
N ASN A 114 -3.08 24.91 9.43
CA ASN A 114 -2.67 26.32 9.51
C ASN A 114 -3.33 27.05 10.69
N PRO A 115 -2.62 27.87 11.48
CA PRO A 115 -3.25 28.67 12.53
C PRO A 115 -4.19 29.75 11.98
N ASP A 116 -3.95 30.24 10.76
CA ASP A 116 -4.81 31.22 10.09
C ASP A 116 -6.07 30.55 9.53
N GLU A 117 -7.24 31.03 9.94
CA GLU A 117 -8.53 30.49 9.53
C GLU A 117 -8.82 30.71 8.05
N GLU A 118 -8.43 31.84 7.47
CA GLU A 118 -8.68 32.12 6.05
C GLU A 118 -7.86 31.17 5.17
N LEU A 119 -6.60 30.88 5.57
CA LEU A 119 -5.76 29.92 4.84
C LEU A 119 -6.27 28.49 4.97
N ARG A 120 -6.77 28.09 6.16
CA ARG A 120 -7.44 26.77 6.30
C ARG A 120 -8.67 26.68 5.41
N ARG A 121 -9.49 27.74 5.40
CA ARG A 121 -10.73 27.78 4.61
C ARG A 121 -10.44 27.59 3.13
N LYS A 122 -9.43 28.28 2.59
CA LYS A 122 -8.96 28.08 1.20
C LYS A 122 -8.57 26.64 0.89
N ALA A 123 -7.87 25.96 1.80
CA ALA A 123 -7.49 24.55 1.62
C ALA A 123 -8.70 23.62 1.58
N ILE A 124 -9.67 23.85 2.47
CA ILE A 124 -10.90 23.04 2.51
C ILE A 124 -11.74 23.32 1.26
N ASP A 125 -11.89 24.58 0.85
CA ASP A 125 -12.65 24.95 -0.36
C ASP A 125 -12.05 24.35 -1.63
N LEU A 126 -10.71 24.36 -1.73
CA LEU A 126 -9.99 23.66 -2.81
C LEU A 126 -10.28 22.16 -2.78
N THR A 127 -10.36 21.56 -1.60
CA THR A 127 -10.68 20.13 -1.45
C THR A 127 -12.12 19.82 -1.84
N LEU A 128 -13.07 20.67 -1.47
CA LEU A 128 -14.47 20.57 -1.91
C LEU A 128 -14.58 20.72 -3.43
N GLU A 129 -13.74 21.54 -4.07
CA GLU A 129 -13.66 21.59 -5.53
C GLU A 129 -13.12 20.29 -6.13
N GLY A 130 -12.10 19.69 -5.50
CA GLY A 130 -11.63 18.34 -5.85
C GLY A 130 -12.74 17.30 -5.73
N CYS A 131 -13.59 17.37 -4.69
CA CYS A 131 -14.73 16.46 -4.52
C CYS A 131 -15.73 16.60 -5.66
N ARG A 132 -16.05 17.84 -6.06
CA ARG A 132 -16.90 18.09 -7.23
C ARG A 132 -16.31 17.49 -8.50
N TRP A 133 -14.99 17.60 -8.71
CA TRP A 133 -14.31 16.94 -9.83
C TRP A 133 -14.37 15.42 -9.75
N ALA A 134 -14.22 14.83 -8.57
CA ALA A 134 -14.30 13.38 -8.39
C ALA A 134 -15.70 12.86 -8.77
N GLU A 135 -16.75 13.49 -8.24
CA GLU A 135 -18.14 13.17 -8.55
C GLU A 135 -18.46 13.39 -10.03
N ALA A 136 -18.04 14.54 -10.57
CA ALA A 136 -18.16 14.87 -11.98
C ALA A 136 -17.52 13.75 -12.81
N LEU A 137 -16.27 13.36 -12.57
CA LEU A 137 -15.62 12.33 -13.39
C LEU A 137 -16.11 10.90 -13.12
N GLY A 138 -16.96 10.70 -12.11
CA GLY A 138 -17.38 9.39 -11.64
C GLY A 138 -16.23 8.60 -11.00
N ALA A 139 -15.24 9.31 -10.44
CA ALA A 139 -14.17 8.72 -9.66
C ALA A 139 -14.75 8.14 -8.36
N GLU A 140 -14.19 7.04 -7.89
CA GLU A 140 -14.73 6.35 -6.71
C GLU A 140 -14.22 6.92 -5.39
N GLU A 141 -13.20 7.78 -5.42
CA GLU A 141 -12.46 8.26 -4.25
C GLU A 141 -11.83 9.63 -4.50
N LEU A 142 -11.83 10.49 -3.48
CA LEU A 142 -10.93 11.64 -3.38
C LEU A 142 -9.85 11.34 -2.33
N VAL A 143 -8.59 11.43 -2.75
CA VAL A 143 -7.42 11.15 -1.91
C VAL A 143 -6.79 12.48 -1.50
N VAL A 144 -6.66 12.70 -0.20
CA VAL A 144 -5.91 13.84 0.35
C VAL A 144 -4.51 13.38 0.69
N TRP A 145 -3.52 13.89 -0.05
CA TRP A 145 -2.11 13.88 0.36
C TRP A 145 -1.77 15.25 0.94
N SER A 146 -1.64 15.32 2.26
CA SER A 146 -1.56 16.58 3.02
C SER A 146 -0.13 17.13 3.10
N ALA A 147 0.48 17.42 1.93
CA ALA A 147 1.90 17.72 1.74
C ALA A 147 2.55 18.74 2.71
N PHE A 148 1.74 19.66 3.26
CA PHE A 148 2.21 20.75 4.13
C PHE A 148 1.67 20.68 5.57
N ASP A 149 0.84 19.68 5.88
CA ASP A 149 0.21 19.57 7.20
C ASP A 149 1.14 18.90 8.20
N GLY A 150 1.93 19.72 8.90
CA GLY A 150 2.86 19.26 9.91
C GLY A 150 3.75 20.37 10.44
N TYR A 151 5.00 20.02 10.77
CA TYR A 151 6.00 20.94 11.30
C TYR A 151 7.42 20.46 10.96
N ASP A 152 8.39 21.37 11.08
CA ASP A 152 9.80 21.16 10.77
C ASP A 152 10.70 21.22 12.02
N TYR A 153 10.33 22.03 13.01
CA TYR A 153 11.11 22.29 14.21
C TYR A 153 10.35 21.95 15.49
N ASN A 154 11.10 21.59 16.52
CA ASN A 154 10.56 21.44 17.87
C ASN A 154 9.95 22.78 18.33
N LEU A 155 8.81 22.71 19.03
CA LEU A 155 8.06 23.88 19.52
C LEU A 155 7.47 24.80 18.43
N GLN A 156 7.44 24.37 17.16
CA GLN A 156 6.87 25.16 16.06
C GLN A 156 5.34 25.18 16.04
N ALA A 157 4.70 24.09 16.48
CA ALA A 157 3.27 23.88 16.36
C ALA A 157 2.62 23.51 17.69
N ASP A 158 1.37 23.97 17.86
CA ASP A 158 0.45 23.47 18.89
C ASP A 158 -0.18 22.17 18.36
N TYR A 159 0.25 21.04 18.93
CA TYR A 159 -0.16 19.72 18.46
C TYR A 159 -1.65 19.44 18.69
N ASP A 160 -2.24 19.93 19.77
CA ASP A 160 -3.65 19.74 20.09
C ASP A 160 -4.52 20.54 19.10
N ALA A 161 -4.16 21.79 18.84
CA ALA A 161 -4.86 22.62 17.87
C ALA A 161 -4.70 22.06 16.45
N MET A 162 -3.49 21.62 16.09
CA MET A 162 -3.18 21.00 14.80
C MET A 162 -4.07 19.77 14.56
N TRP A 163 -4.12 18.85 15.52
CA TRP A 163 -4.90 17.62 15.41
C TRP A 163 -6.40 17.89 15.28
N LYS A 164 -6.95 18.75 16.15
CA LYS A 164 -8.38 19.13 16.11
C LYS A 164 -8.79 19.73 14.76
N ARG A 165 -7.93 20.54 14.15
CA ARG A 165 -8.20 21.15 12.84
C ARG A 165 -8.26 20.11 11.71
N VAL A 166 -7.35 19.14 11.71
CA VAL A 166 -7.36 18.05 10.73
C VAL A 166 -8.64 17.22 10.87
N VAL A 167 -9.03 16.86 12.10
CA VAL A 167 -10.28 16.14 12.37
C VAL A 167 -11.48 16.93 11.85
N SER A 168 -11.60 18.22 12.20
CA SER A 168 -12.75 19.04 11.80
C SER A 168 -12.81 19.27 10.29
N ALA A 169 -11.66 19.44 9.63
CA ALA A 169 -11.61 19.63 8.17
C ALA A 169 -12.15 18.40 7.44
N PHE A 170 -11.70 17.20 7.81
CA PHE A 170 -12.21 15.96 7.20
C PHE A 170 -13.68 15.71 7.53
N GLN A 171 -14.15 16.06 8.74
CA GLN A 171 -15.58 15.98 9.08
C GLN A 171 -16.42 16.85 8.14
N GLU A 172 -16.02 18.11 7.95
CA GLU A 172 -16.71 19.03 7.06
C GLU A 172 -16.74 18.51 5.61
N ILE A 173 -15.59 18.11 5.06
CA ILE A 173 -15.49 17.61 3.68
C ILE A 173 -16.36 16.35 3.50
N CYS A 174 -16.37 15.44 4.47
CA CYS A 174 -17.20 14.25 4.43
C CYS A 174 -18.69 14.54 4.53
N ASP A 175 -19.07 15.55 5.33
CA ASP A 175 -20.46 15.94 5.54
C ASP A 175 -21.05 16.66 4.32
N GLU A 176 -20.24 17.43 3.59
CA GLU A 176 -20.63 18.07 2.32
C GLU A 176 -20.75 17.08 1.16
N HIS A 177 -19.95 16.00 1.15
CA HIS A 177 -19.94 14.97 0.09
C HIS A 177 -20.19 13.56 0.64
N PRO A 178 -21.37 13.27 1.22
CA PRO A 178 -21.63 12.01 1.94
C PRO A 178 -21.62 10.76 1.03
N GLY A 179 -21.77 10.93 -0.28
CA GLY A 179 -21.74 9.86 -1.28
C GLY A 179 -20.36 9.51 -1.81
N LEU A 180 -19.36 10.37 -1.60
CA LEU A 180 -18.00 10.20 -2.10
C LEU A 180 -17.09 9.62 -1.00
N ARG A 181 -16.27 8.63 -1.35
CA ARG A 181 -15.20 8.18 -0.44
C ARG A 181 -14.10 9.22 -0.39
N ILE A 182 -13.76 9.66 0.82
CA ILE A 182 -12.65 10.57 1.07
C ILE A 182 -11.62 9.82 1.89
N SER A 183 -10.35 9.94 1.52
CA SER A 183 -9.28 9.25 2.20
C SER A 183 -8.08 10.14 2.48
N LEU A 184 -7.36 9.81 3.54
CA LEU A 184 -6.03 10.34 3.79
C LEU A 184 -4.98 9.35 3.29
N GLU A 185 -4.05 9.85 2.48
CA GLU A 185 -2.77 9.22 2.17
C GLU A 185 -1.71 9.80 3.11
N TYR A 186 -1.43 9.10 4.21
CA TYR A 186 -0.47 9.58 5.20
C TYR A 186 0.97 9.43 4.69
N LYS A 187 1.87 10.29 5.16
CA LYS A 187 3.31 10.22 4.88
C LYS A 187 4.09 10.59 6.15
N PRO A 188 5.20 9.91 6.51
CA PRO A 188 5.95 10.25 7.72
C PRO A 188 6.75 11.56 7.60
N THR A 189 7.32 11.81 6.43
CA THR A 189 8.28 12.90 6.19
C THR A 189 8.42 13.18 4.69
N ASP A 190 8.75 14.42 4.35
CA ASP A 190 8.88 14.91 2.98
C ASP A 190 9.80 16.15 2.93
N GLU A 191 10.21 16.55 1.72
CA GLU A 191 10.92 17.81 1.50
C GLU A 191 10.08 19.04 1.86
N ASN A 192 8.75 18.93 1.80
CA ASN A 192 7.80 20.01 2.14
C ASN A 192 7.41 20.05 3.62
N THR A 193 7.58 18.94 4.36
CA THR A 193 7.22 18.84 5.78
C THR A 193 8.04 17.74 6.45
N ARG A 194 8.88 18.10 7.44
CA ARG A 194 9.76 17.10 8.08
C ARG A 194 9.01 16.13 8.98
N PHE A 195 7.97 16.60 9.68
CA PHE A 195 7.11 15.80 10.54
C PHE A 195 5.64 16.09 10.21
N PHE A 196 4.96 15.12 9.61
CA PHE A 196 3.54 15.25 9.31
C PHE A 196 2.69 15.14 10.58
N ALA A 197 1.53 15.81 10.57
CA ALA A 197 0.54 15.68 11.63
C ALA A 197 0.05 14.22 11.80
N VAL A 198 0.07 13.46 10.70
CA VAL A 198 -0.32 12.04 10.66
C VAL A 198 0.83 11.23 10.03
N PRO A 199 1.78 10.73 10.83
CA PRO A 199 3.04 10.18 10.28
C PRO A 199 3.06 8.64 10.11
N SER A 200 2.01 7.94 10.49
CA SER A 200 1.99 6.46 10.54
C SER A 200 0.60 5.89 10.31
N THR A 201 0.52 4.59 10.01
CA THR A 201 -0.76 3.87 9.92
C THR A 201 -1.55 3.96 11.22
N GLY A 202 -0.88 3.89 12.38
CA GLY A 202 -1.53 3.99 13.68
C GLY A 202 -2.19 5.34 13.91
N ALA A 203 -1.47 6.43 13.60
CA ALA A 203 -2.01 7.79 13.69
C ALA A 203 -3.15 7.99 12.69
N ALA A 204 -3.00 7.50 11.46
CA ALA A 204 -4.02 7.61 10.42
C ALA A 204 -5.30 6.86 10.82
N LEU A 205 -5.17 5.70 11.46
CA LEU A 205 -6.34 4.96 11.94
C LEU A 205 -7.01 5.65 13.13
N LEU A 206 -6.24 6.25 14.05
CA LEU A 206 -6.81 7.09 15.12
C LEU A 206 -7.60 8.26 14.53
N LEU A 207 -7.02 8.97 13.55
CA LEU A 207 -7.73 10.04 12.85
C LEU A 207 -9.03 9.52 12.23
N ALA A 208 -9.01 8.37 11.55
CA ALA A 208 -10.21 7.79 10.95
C ALA A 208 -11.31 7.47 11.98
N MET A 209 -10.94 7.08 13.19
CA MET A 209 -11.89 6.85 14.28
C MET A 209 -12.45 8.16 14.84
N GLU A 210 -11.66 9.24 14.90
CA GLU A 210 -12.10 10.54 15.43
C GLU A 210 -12.89 11.37 14.42
N VAL A 211 -12.54 11.32 13.13
CA VAL A 211 -13.36 11.87 12.05
C VAL A 211 -14.75 11.23 12.10
N ASN A 212 -14.80 9.92 12.36
CA ASN A 212 -16.03 9.17 12.62
C ASN A 212 -17.12 9.43 11.56
N ARG A 213 -16.74 9.33 10.28
CA ARG A 213 -17.66 9.37 9.15
C ARG A 213 -17.58 8.08 8.35
N PRO A 214 -18.72 7.56 7.84
CA PRO A 214 -18.74 6.30 7.11
C PRO A 214 -17.95 6.36 5.81
N ASN A 215 -17.95 7.51 5.15
CA ASN A 215 -17.26 7.79 3.88
C ASN A 215 -15.83 8.31 4.06
N PHE A 216 -15.28 8.34 5.28
CA PHE A 216 -13.86 8.61 5.50
C PHE A 216 -13.07 7.30 5.67
N GLY A 217 -11.94 7.18 4.98
CA GLY A 217 -11.04 6.03 5.03
C GLY A 217 -9.58 6.43 4.80
N LEU A 218 -8.75 5.46 4.43
CA LEU A 218 -7.32 5.62 4.22
C LEU A 218 -6.92 5.01 2.88
N THR A 219 -6.02 5.71 2.19
CA THR A 219 -5.23 5.18 1.08
C THR A 219 -3.84 4.89 1.63
N LEU A 220 -3.40 3.65 1.55
CA LEU A 220 -2.05 3.29 1.99
C LEU A 220 -1.09 3.30 0.81
N ASP A 221 0.08 3.90 1.00
CA ASP A 221 1.19 3.83 0.07
C ASP A 221 2.30 2.92 0.60
N VAL A 222 2.82 2.02 -0.24
CA VAL A 222 3.87 1.06 0.15
C VAL A 222 5.15 1.76 0.56
N GLY A 223 5.57 2.77 -0.20
CA GLY A 223 6.76 3.57 0.05
C GLY A 223 6.64 4.31 1.37
N HIS A 224 5.49 4.92 1.66
CA HIS A 224 5.23 5.59 2.93
C HIS A 224 5.27 4.61 4.11
N CYS A 225 4.71 3.41 3.97
CA CYS A 225 4.83 2.35 4.97
C CYS A 225 6.32 2.01 5.24
N ILE A 226 7.11 1.80 4.19
CA ILE A 226 8.54 1.49 4.30
C ILE A 226 9.30 2.65 4.96
N MET A 227 9.00 3.90 4.58
CA MET A 227 9.60 5.11 5.16
C MET A 227 9.28 5.23 6.65
N SER A 228 8.07 4.84 7.09
CA SER A 228 7.66 4.80 8.49
C SER A 228 8.24 3.61 9.27
N GLY A 229 8.99 2.72 8.60
CA GLY A 229 9.50 1.48 9.20
C GLY A 229 8.43 0.42 9.46
N GLU A 230 7.30 0.50 8.75
CA GLU A 230 6.16 -0.39 8.89
C GLU A 230 6.24 -1.59 7.93
N ASN A 231 5.56 -2.69 8.27
CA ASN A 231 5.26 -3.75 7.30
C ASN A 231 3.95 -3.37 6.56
N PRO A 232 3.98 -3.11 5.24
CA PRO A 232 2.80 -2.69 4.48
C PRO A 232 1.63 -3.66 4.57
N ALA A 233 1.90 -4.97 4.67
CA ALA A 233 0.87 -5.99 4.76
C ALA A 233 0.17 -5.97 6.13
N GLN A 234 0.92 -5.71 7.20
CA GLN A 234 0.36 -5.49 8.54
C GLN A 234 -0.48 -4.22 8.58
N SER A 235 0.03 -3.12 7.99
CA SER A 235 -0.69 -1.85 7.89
C SER A 235 -2.01 -2.01 7.13
N ALA A 236 -1.98 -2.65 5.95
CA ALA A 236 -3.18 -2.96 5.18
C ALA A 236 -4.17 -3.84 5.95
N ALA A 237 -3.71 -4.90 6.62
CA ALA A 237 -4.57 -5.76 7.42
C ALA A 237 -5.24 -5.01 8.58
N MET A 238 -4.50 -4.12 9.25
CA MET A 238 -5.00 -3.32 10.37
C MET A 238 -6.11 -2.38 9.91
N VAL A 239 -5.88 -1.62 8.85
CA VAL A 239 -6.84 -0.66 8.30
C VAL A 239 -8.06 -1.38 7.71
N ALA A 240 -7.83 -2.46 6.96
CA ALA A 240 -8.92 -3.26 6.39
C ALA A 240 -9.82 -3.87 7.46
N SER A 241 -9.27 -4.28 8.61
CA SER A 241 -10.07 -4.84 9.73
C SER A 241 -11.10 -3.87 10.30
N LYS A 242 -10.92 -2.56 10.05
CA LYS A 242 -11.84 -1.49 10.45
C LYS A 242 -12.76 -1.02 9.33
N GLY A 243 -12.68 -1.65 8.14
CA GLY A 243 -13.43 -1.22 6.95
C GLY A 243 -12.98 0.15 6.43
N LYS A 244 -11.74 0.56 6.72
CA LYS A 244 -11.21 1.88 6.39
C LYS A 244 -10.17 1.88 5.27
N LEU A 245 -9.90 0.73 4.63
CA LEU A 245 -8.92 0.65 3.54
C LEU A 245 -9.63 0.91 2.21
N PHE A 246 -9.53 2.13 1.70
CA PHE A 246 -10.23 2.57 0.49
C PHE A 246 -9.35 2.42 -0.76
N GLY A 247 -8.08 2.82 -0.64
CA GLY A 247 -7.10 2.78 -1.72
C GLY A 247 -5.79 2.10 -1.31
N MET A 248 -5.03 1.62 -2.30
CA MET A 248 -3.68 1.10 -2.13
C MET A 248 -2.79 1.59 -3.29
N GLN A 249 -1.79 2.38 -2.94
CA GLN A 249 -0.75 2.84 -3.85
C GLN A 249 0.46 1.90 -3.75
N LEU A 250 0.92 1.44 -4.90
CA LEU A 250 1.93 0.41 -5.08
C LEU A 250 3.17 1.02 -5.71
N ASN A 251 4.27 0.89 -4.99
CA ASN A 251 5.62 1.20 -5.44
C ASN A 251 6.60 0.35 -4.61
N ASP A 252 7.88 0.61 -4.79
CA ASP A 252 8.95 0.02 -4.01
C ASP A 252 10.06 1.06 -3.81
N GLY A 253 10.98 0.79 -2.90
CA GLY A 253 12.02 1.73 -2.51
C GLY A 253 13.16 1.04 -1.79
N HIS A 254 14.34 1.64 -1.73
CA HIS A 254 15.34 1.25 -0.76
C HIS A 254 15.04 1.92 0.57
N SER A 255 15.06 1.17 1.67
CA SER A 255 14.80 1.71 3.01
C SER A 255 15.89 2.72 3.41
N ARG A 256 15.61 4.00 3.21
CA ARG A 256 16.42 5.14 3.64
C ARG A 256 15.49 6.19 4.23
N LEU A 257 15.91 6.83 5.30
CA LEU A 257 15.11 7.87 5.94
C LEU A 257 14.80 8.99 4.94
N ALA A 258 13.53 9.36 4.82
CA ALA A 258 13.02 10.37 3.90
C ALA A 258 13.25 10.11 2.40
N ALA A 259 13.59 8.87 2.00
CA ALA A 259 13.69 8.52 0.59
C ALA A 259 12.36 7.95 0.08
N GLU A 260 11.81 8.60 -0.93
CA GLU A 260 10.71 8.09 -1.74
C GLU A 260 11.25 7.84 -3.16
N ASP A 261 11.59 6.59 -3.45
CA ASP A 261 12.24 6.27 -4.73
C ASP A 261 11.23 6.10 -5.87
N GLY A 262 9.99 5.69 -5.56
CA GLY A 262 8.95 5.42 -6.55
C GLY A 262 9.32 4.31 -7.53
N MET A 263 10.00 3.24 -7.09
CA MET A 263 10.39 2.13 -7.96
C MET A 263 9.22 1.18 -8.25
N MET A 264 9.35 0.38 -9.30
CA MET A 264 8.35 -0.64 -9.67
C MET A 264 8.06 -1.61 -8.51
N PHE A 265 6.78 -1.92 -8.29
CA PHE A 265 6.29 -2.72 -7.17
C PHE A 265 6.92 -4.11 -7.10
N GLY A 266 7.50 -4.44 -5.93
CA GLY A 266 8.09 -5.75 -5.65
C GLY A 266 9.41 -6.02 -6.38
N SER A 267 10.09 -4.97 -6.84
CA SER A 267 11.42 -5.03 -7.48
C SER A 267 12.56 -5.12 -6.46
N VAL A 268 12.42 -4.49 -5.30
CA VAL A 268 13.39 -4.51 -4.20
C VAL A 268 12.90 -5.45 -3.10
N HIS A 269 11.64 -5.32 -2.69
CA HIS A 269 11.07 -6.05 -1.56
C HIS A 269 10.04 -7.10 -1.99
N ARG A 270 10.46 -8.04 -2.84
CA ARG A 270 9.55 -9.03 -3.47
C ARG A 270 8.72 -9.87 -2.49
N THR A 271 9.30 -10.32 -1.38
CA THR A 271 8.58 -11.12 -0.38
C THR A 271 7.57 -10.30 0.40
N MET A 272 7.89 -9.03 0.71
CA MET A 272 6.98 -8.09 1.36
C MET A 272 5.79 -7.77 0.44
N ALA A 273 6.05 -7.51 -0.85
CA ALA A 273 5.03 -7.30 -1.86
C ALA A 273 4.10 -8.52 -2.01
N LEU A 274 4.64 -9.75 -1.93
CA LEU A 274 3.84 -10.98 -1.91
C LEU A 274 2.97 -11.08 -0.66
N GLU A 275 3.52 -10.76 0.52
CA GLU A 275 2.78 -10.76 1.77
C GLU A 275 1.63 -9.75 1.75
N LEU A 276 1.85 -8.54 1.22
CA LEU A 276 0.81 -7.54 1.01
C LEU A 276 -0.33 -8.10 0.14
N MET A 277 -0.01 -8.71 -1.00
CA MET A 277 -1.02 -9.31 -1.88
C MET A 277 -1.82 -10.42 -1.19
N LEU A 278 -1.19 -11.22 -0.33
CA LEU A 278 -1.88 -12.20 0.51
C LEU A 278 -2.88 -11.53 1.46
N TRP A 279 -2.49 -10.45 2.12
CA TRP A 279 -3.37 -9.76 3.07
C TRP A 279 -4.51 -8.99 2.38
N LEU A 280 -4.27 -8.36 1.22
CA LEU A 280 -5.34 -7.75 0.42
C LEU A 280 -6.37 -8.79 -0.04
N ARG A 281 -5.94 -10.00 -0.44
CA ARG A 281 -6.84 -11.11 -0.76
C ARG A 281 -7.71 -11.52 0.42
N ARG A 282 -7.10 -11.64 1.60
CA ARG A 282 -7.78 -12.04 2.85
C ARG A 282 -8.76 -10.97 3.34
N ALA A 283 -8.42 -9.71 3.13
CA ALA A 283 -9.30 -8.57 3.39
C ALA A 283 -10.47 -8.46 2.39
N ASP A 284 -10.49 -9.29 1.34
CA ASP A 284 -11.42 -9.17 0.21
C ASP A 284 -11.43 -7.76 -0.38
N TYR A 285 -10.26 -7.13 -0.47
CA TYR A 285 -10.08 -5.74 -0.91
C TYR A 285 -10.77 -5.49 -2.26
N LYS A 286 -11.49 -4.36 -2.35
CA LYS A 286 -12.33 -3.98 -3.49
C LYS A 286 -11.92 -2.70 -4.20
N GLY A 287 -11.05 -1.89 -3.59
CA GLY A 287 -10.54 -0.67 -4.25
C GLY A 287 -9.59 -1.02 -5.41
N HIS A 288 -9.11 0.00 -6.11
CA HIS A 288 -8.11 -0.20 -7.15
C HIS A 288 -6.69 -0.22 -6.59
N LEU A 289 -5.76 -0.68 -7.43
CA LEU A 289 -4.32 -0.60 -7.19
C LEU A 289 -3.77 0.51 -8.07
N TYR A 290 -3.19 1.53 -7.47
CA TYR A 290 -2.56 2.65 -8.19
C TYR A 290 -1.04 2.50 -8.13
N PHE A 291 -0.36 2.60 -9.27
CA PHE A 291 1.11 2.61 -9.28
C PHE A 291 1.62 4.04 -9.09
N ASP A 292 1.95 4.42 -7.84
CA ASP A 292 2.62 5.69 -7.54
C ASP A 292 4.13 5.55 -7.69
N THR A 293 4.54 5.32 -8.94
CA THR A 293 5.94 5.14 -9.32
C THR A 293 6.45 6.36 -10.09
N PHE A 294 7.77 6.54 -10.08
CA PHE A 294 8.46 7.66 -10.70
C PHE A 294 9.45 7.16 -11.76
N PRO A 295 8.98 6.67 -12.92
CA PRO A 295 9.88 6.31 -14.03
C PRO A 295 10.64 7.56 -14.48
N ARG A 296 11.92 7.65 -14.13
CA ARG A 296 12.77 8.80 -14.46
C ARG A 296 13.63 8.56 -15.69
N ASN A 297 14.08 7.31 -15.87
CA ASN A 297 14.92 6.90 -17.00
C ASN A 297 14.26 5.79 -17.83
N GLU A 298 13.13 5.27 -17.35
CA GLU A 298 12.36 4.20 -17.95
C GLU A 298 11.27 4.75 -18.86
N ASP A 299 10.87 3.97 -19.87
CA ASP A 299 9.66 4.24 -20.64
C ASP A 299 8.43 4.11 -19.71
N PRO A 300 7.61 5.16 -19.54
CA PRO A 300 6.50 5.15 -18.60
C PRO A 300 5.38 4.16 -18.98
N VAL A 301 5.21 3.85 -20.27
CA VAL A 301 4.25 2.84 -20.73
C VAL A 301 4.76 1.45 -20.37
N ALA A 302 6.02 1.16 -20.68
CA ALA A 302 6.63 -0.14 -20.38
C ALA A 302 6.72 -0.40 -18.87
N GLU A 303 7.00 0.64 -18.08
CA GLU A 303 7.04 0.58 -16.61
C GLU A 303 5.67 0.22 -16.03
N ALA A 304 4.60 0.91 -16.47
CA ALA A 304 3.25 0.63 -15.98
C ALA A 304 2.80 -0.79 -16.37
N GLU A 305 3.11 -1.25 -17.58
CA GLU A 305 2.84 -2.63 -18.01
C GLU A 305 3.61 -3.66 -17.17
N TYR A 306 4.87 -3.38 -16.81
CA TYR A 306 5.64 -4.24 -15.92
C TYR A 306 4.96 -4.36 -14.56
N ASN A 307 4.59 -3.23 -13.95
CA ASN A 307 3.91 -3.17 -12.66
C ASN A 307 2.60 -3.98 -12.65
N ILE A 308 1.77 -3.82 -13.68
CA ILE A 308 0.52 -4.58 -13.83
C ILE A 308 0.81 -6.09 -13.85
N ARG A 309 1.80 -6.53 -14.65
CA ARG A 309 2.17 -7.96 -14.72
C ARG A 309 2.73 -8.46 -13.39
N ALA A 310 3.57 -7.67 -12.72
CA ALA A 310 4.17 -8.00 -11.44
C ALA A 310 3.10 -8.16 -10.34
N ALA A 311 2.21 -7.19 -10.20
CA ALA A 311 1.10 -7.24 -9.26
C ALA A 311 0.18 -8.44 -9.51
N LYS A 312 -0.21 -8.70 -10.77
CA LYS A 312 -1.01 -9.88 -11.14
C LYS A 312 -0.30 -11.20 -10.79
N ALA A 313 1.00 -11.30 -11.05
CA ALA A 313 1.79 -12.50 -10.75
C ALA A 313 1.91 -12.73 -9.23
N LEU A 314 2.12 -11.67 -8.45
CA LEU A 314 2.18 -11.73 -6.99
C LEU A 314 0.81 -12.10 -6.40
N TRP A 315 -0.28 -11.53 -6.91
CA TRP A 315 -1.65 -11.88 -6.52
C TRP A 315 -1.96 -13.36 -6.77
N ALA A 316 -1.58 -13.91 -7.93
CA ALA A 316 -1.73 -15.33 -8.21
C ALA A 316 -0.87 -16.20 -7.26
N LYS A 317 0.39 -15.80 -7.03
CA LYS A 317 1.28 -16.49 -6.09
C LYS A 317 0.70 -16.49 -4.66
N ALA A 318 0.08 -15.39 -4.23
CA ALA A 318 -0.64 -15.31 -2.96
C ALA A 318 -1.83 -16.28 -2.91
N GLY A 319 -2.60 -16.42 -4.00
CA GLY A 319 -3.66 -17.44 -4.09
C GLY A 319 -3.14 -18.88 -3.95
N ARG A 320 -1.95 -19.18 -4.50
CA ARG A 320 -1.29 -20.48 -4.28
C ARG A 320 -0.82 -20.69 -2.85
N LEU A 321 -0.37 -19.64 -2.15
CA LEU A 321 -0.06 -19.70 -0.72
C LEU A 321 -1.30 -20.07 0.11
N GLU A 322 -2.43 -19.42 -0.18
CA GLU A 322 -3.72 -19.76 0.45
C GLU A 322 -4.09 -21.22 0.20
N ALA A 323 -4.04 -21.68 -1.05
CA ALA A 323 -4.35 -23.05 -1.44
C ALA A 323 -3.39 -24.09 -0.81
N ALA A 324 -2.12 -23.73 -0.63
CA ALA A 324 -1.13 -24.56 0.04
C ALA A 324 -1.35 -24.66 1.56
N GLY A 325 -2.29 -23.90 2.12
CA GLY A 325 -2.64 -23.90 3.54
C GLY A 325 -1.71 -23.04 4.39
N VAL A 326 -1.21 -21.91 3.85
CA VAL A 326 -0.33 -20.98 4.58
C VAL A 326 -0.91 -20.57 5.93
N GLN A 327 -2.24 -20.40 6.03
CA GLN A 327 -2.93 -20.07 7.28
C GLN A 327 -2.64 -21.11 8.38
N ASP A 328 -3.01 -22.37 8.13
CA ASP A 328 -3.00 -23.42 9.15
C ASP A 328 -1.59 -23.97 9.38
N LYS A 329 -0.73 -23.95 8.35
CA LYS A 329 0.61 -24.53 8.39
C LYS A 329 1.69 -23.58 8.88
N VAL A 330 1.53 -22.28 8.64
CA VAL A 330 2.55 -21.26 8.90
C VAL A 330 2.02 -20.20 9.87
N LEU A 331 1.00 -19.43 9.44
CA LEU A 331 0.56 -18.23 10.16
C LEU A 331 0.02 -18.55 11.56
N ALA A 332 -0.86 -19.54 11.69
CA ALA A 332 -1.47 -19.93 12.97
C ALA A 332 -0.46 -20.46 14.00
N LYS A 333 0.75 -20.81 13.57
CA LYS A 333 1.81 -21.36 14.41
C LYS A 333 2.96 -20.38 14.65
N HIS A 334 2.93 -19.22 14.00
CA HIS A 334 4.02 -18.23 14.02
C HIS A 334 5.37 -18.86 13.61
N ASP A 335 5.33 -19.80 12.64
CA ASP A 335 6.48 -20.63 12.29
C ASP A 335 7.31 -19.99 11.16
N ALA A 336 8.39 -19.31 11.56
CA ALA A 336 9.29 -18.65 10.62
C ALA A 336 9.99 -19.65 9.66
N LEU A 337 10.37 -20.84 10.14
CA LEU A 337 11.05 -21.82 9.30
C LEU A 337 10.11 -22.41 8.26
N ALA A 338 8.87 -22.75 8.66
CA ALA A 338 7.86 -23.20 7.72
C ALA A 338 7.51 -22.13 6.69
N SER A 339 7.53 -20.85 7.07
CA SER A 339 7.36 -19.72 6.15
C SER A 339 8.46 -19.71 5.07
N LEU A 340 9.73 -19.71 5.49
CA LEU A 340 10.87 -19.70 4.57
C LEU A 340 10.89 -20.94 3.66
N GLU A 341 10.65 -22.13 4.21
CA GLU A 341 10.58 -23.35 3.41
C GLU A 341 9.42 -23.35 2.39
N LEU A 342 8.28 -22.73 2.74
CA LEU A 342 7.15 -22.61 1.83
C LEU A 342 7.49 -21.66 0.68
N LEU A 343 8.13 -20.54 0.96
CA LEU A 343 8.60 -19.59 -0.05
C LEU A 343 9.62 -20.25 -0.99
N ASP A 344 10.62 -20.96 -0.45
CA ASP A 344 11.61 -21.71 -1.23
C ASP A 344 10.96 -22.72 -2.19
N LYS A 345 9.96 -23.47 -1.68
CA LYS A 345 9.22 -24.45 -2.50
C LYS A 345 8.50 -23.78 -3.66
N MET A 346 8.05 -22.54 -3.50
CA MET A 346 7.36 -21.79 -4.55
C MET A 346 8.28 -21.16 -5.59
N GLU A 347 9.57 -21.01 -5.28
CA GLU A 347 10.56 -20.45 -6.22
C GLU A 347 11.24 -21.53 -7.06
N ARG A 348 11.16 -22.80 -6.64
CA ARG A 348 11.66 -23.92 -7.44
C ARG A 348 10.87 -24.02 -8.74
N PRO A 349 11.53 -24.00 -9.91
CA PRO A 349 10.86 -24.29 -11.17
C PRO A 349 10.30 -25.72 -11.12
N LEU A 350 9.14 -25.94 -11.75
CA LEU A 350 8.47 -27.25 -11.85
C LEU A 350 9.41 -28.37 -12.37
N SER A 351 10.51 -28.03 -13.06
CA SER A 351 11.52 -28.97 -13.54
C SER A 351 12.42 -29.56 -12.44
N ALA A 352 12.42 -29.01 -11.22
CA ALA A 352 13.25 -29.50 -10.12
C ALA A 352 12.73 -30.81 -9.47
N GLU A 353 11.56 -31.31 -9.88
CA GLU A 353 11.06 -32.63 -9.47
C GLU A 353 11.74 -33.81 -10.20
N LEU A 354 12.58 -33.54 -11.22
CA LEU A 354 13.28 -34.57 -11.99
C LEU A 354 14.57 -35.11 -11.33
N ASN A 355 14.97 -34.65 -10.14
CA ASN A 355 16.11 -35.26 -9.45
C ASN A 355 15.95 -35.26 -7.92
N PRO A 356 15.15 -36.19 -7.37
CA PRO A 356 15.10 -36.36 -5.92
C PRO A 356 16.50 -36.81 -5.45
N ARG A 357 17.17 -35.97 -4.64
CA ARG A 357 18.40 -36.38 -3.93
C ARG A 357 18.17 -37.75 -3.28
N PRO A 358 19.09 -38.71 -3.43
CA PRO A 358 18.89 -40.04 -2.88
C PRO A 358 18.77 -39.95 -1.36
N LYS A 359 17.66 -40.46 -0.82
CA LYS A 359 17.43 -40.58 0.63
C LYS A 359 18.65 -41.25 1.26
N ARG A 360 19.37 -40.52 2.13
CA ARG A 360 20.40 -41.11 2.99
C ARG A 360 19.75 -42.23 3.80
N LYS A 361 20.04 -43.48 3.45
CA LYS A 361 19.64 -44.65 4.25
C LYS A 361 20.32 -44.52 5.62
N SER A 362 19.53 -44.29 6.67
CA SER A 362 19.99 -44.43 8.05
C SER A 362 20.34 -45.90 8.29
N LYS A 363 21.63 -46.23 8.36
CA LYS A 363 22.06 -47.52 8.90
C LYS A 363 21.92 -47.47 10.42
N ALA A 364 20.85 -48.07 10.94
CA ALA A 364 20.77 -48.46 12.33
C ALA A 364 21.22 -49.92 12.48
N LYS A 365 21.85 -50.18 13.64
CA LYS A 365 22.14 -51.46 14.30
C LYS A 365 23.51 -52.12 14.03
N HIS A 366 24.39 -51.97 15.02
CA HIS A 366 25.08 -53.13 15.57
C HIS A 366 25.04 -53.08 17.11
N LYS A 367 24.21 -53.95 17.70
CA LYS A 367 24.29 -54.34 19.11
C LYS A 367 25.29 -55.50 19.19
N GLY A 368 26.27 -55.41 20.10
CA GLY A 368 27.18 -56.51 20.40
C GLY A 368 28.26 -56.13 21.40
N LYS A 369 27.97 -56.27 22.69
CA LYS A 369 28.94 -56.59 23.76
C LYS A 369 28.76 -58.10 24.04
N PRO A 370 29.75 -58.88 24.55
CA PRO A 370 30.57 -58.47 25.71
C PRO A 370 32.03 -59.03 25.86
N LYS A 371 32.74 -58.40 26.82
CA LYS A 371 33.78 -58.91 27.76
C LYS A 371 35.10 -59.54 27.27
N GLY A 372 36.21 -58.97 27.77
CA GLY A 372 37.53 -59.62 27.92
C GLY A 372 38.68 -58.65 28.22
N LYS A 373 39.08 -58.52 29.49
CA LYS A 373 40.36 -57.89 29.96
C LYS A 373 41.51 -58.93 29.90
N PRO A 374 42.76 -58.64 30.29
CA PRO A 374 43.69 -57.56 29.89
C PRO A 374 45.11 -58.13 29.58
N LYS A 375 46.07 -57.33 29.06
CA LYS A 375 47.54 -57.33 29.39
C LYS A 375 48.36 -56.58 28.34
N GLY A 376 49.37 -55.82 28.78
CA GLY A 376 50.51 -55.41 27.96
C GLY A 376 50.92 -53.94 28.11
N LYS A 377 52.12 -53.72 28.66
CA LYS A 377 52.74 -52.46 29.13
C LYS A 377 53.33 -51.56 28.02
N PRO A 378 53.79 -50.33 28.34
CA PRO A 378 53.95 -49.19 27.42
C PRO A 378 55.39 -48.92 26.95
N LYS A 379 55.53 -48.23 25.81
CA LYS A 379 56.69 -47.43 25.35
C LYS A 379 56.17 -46.44 24.29
N GLY A 380 56.55 -45.18 24.14
CA GLY A 380 57.42 -44.24 24.82
C GLY A 380 57.11 -42.85 24.23
N LYS A 381 57.28 -41.80 25.04
CA LYS A 381 57.31 -40.37 24.67
C LYS A 381 58.63 -40.04 23.92
N PRO A 382 58.95 -38.78 23.55
CA PRO A 382 58.15 -37.68 22.95
C PRO A 382 58.98 -36.92 21.86
N LYS A 383 58.51 -35.72 21.45
CA LYS A 383 59.21 -34.52 20.90
C LYS A 383 58.55 -34.08 19.57
N GLY A 384 58.35 -32.81 19.26
CA GLY A 384 58.62 -31.51 19.89
C GLY A 384 57.64 -30.50 19.26
N LYS A 385 57.10 -29.57 20.05
CA LYS A 385 57.45 -28.13 20.09
C LYS A 385 57.10 -27.38 18.82
#